data_AF-A0A352YSW7-F1
#
_entry.id   AF-A0A352YSW7-F1
#
_cell.length_a   1.000
_cell.length_b   1.000
_cell.length_c   1.000
_cell.angle_alpha   90.00
_cell.angle_beta   90.00
_cell.angle_gamma   90.00
#
_symmetry.space_group_name_H-M   'P 1'
#
loop_
_entity.id
_entity.type
_entity.pdbx_description
1 polymer ?
#
loop_
_entity_poly.entity_id
_entity_poly.type
_entity_poly.pdbx_seq_one_letter_code
_entity_poly.pdbx_strand_id
1 'polypeptide(L)'
;MNKKYIFIILAALLIPLINGCNKKPANKALIITGQNNHDWKLSSPVLGQILEETGLFSVDIMTTPQQGGDMIKFNPDFSRYKLVVLDYVGDPWSEKTNSEFVDYVKNGGGVVVYHASCMAFPDWKEYNEMTGLGGWMNRNEKDGPYVYYVGNQLIFDTTRGPAGSHGDAHEFEVRTRNTGHPVTKGLPVRWMHGTDELYQQLRGPAKNMQVLATAFADTSFKGTGRNEPVLLALEYGKGRIFNTLLGHAGEGGGPAMQCTGFIVTLQRGAEWAATGAVTQIIPADFPTAAAVVLRPGIREITTCEAFEMITDYDIQKSTRYYTQIQAAISDAAGDEKKLSGLEKKMVKVLKNNKATAEAKKLMLRELSWMGSDYCIKPIKELVNVPELKDEAEFALERLGK
;
A
#
# COMPACT_ATOMS: atom_id res chain seq x y z
N MET A 1 -25.98 69.09 -30.38
CA MET A 1 -25.93 67.66 -30.75
C MET A 1 -24.48 67.19 -30.58
N ASN A 2 -24.15 66.53 -29.46
CA ASN A 2 -23.96 65.07 -29.34
C ASN A 2 -22.73 64.60 -30.15
N LYS A 3 -21.63 64.04 -29.61
CA LYS A 3 -21.51 63.03 -28.55
C LYS A 3 -20.12 63.08 -27.88
N LYS A 4 -20.06 62.91 -26.56
CA LYS A 4 -18.86 62.52 -25.81
C LYS A 4 -18.57 61.04 -26.08
N TYR A 5 -17.34 60.71 -26.49
CA TYR A 5 -16.88 59.32 -26.55
C TYR A 5 -16.20 58.98 -25.22
N ILE A 6 -16.90 58.19 -24.39
CA ILE A 6 -16.37 57.59 -23.17
C ILE A 6 -15.76 56.25 -23.59
N PHE A 7 -14.44 56.11 -23.49
CA PHE A 7 -13.76 54.82 -23.61
C PHE A 7 -13.94 54.06 -22.29
N ILE A 8 -14.82 53.07 -22.27
CA ILE A 8 -14.94 52.10 -21.17
C ILE A 8 -13.95 50.97 -21.49
N ILE A 9 -12.85 50.91 -20.75
CA ILE A 9 -11.96 49.74 -20.72
C ILE A 9 -12.67 48.68 -19.86
N LEU A 10 -13.28 47.69 -20.52
CA LEU A 10 -13.80 46.50 -19.86
C LEU A 10 -12.63 45.54 -19.61
N ALA A 11 -11.97 45.66 -18.45
CA ALA A 11 -11.03 44.65 -17.99
C ALA A 11 -11.83 43.41 -17.55
N ALA A 12 -11.95 42.43 -18.45
CA ALA A 12 -12.47 41.11 -18.11
C ALA A 12 -11.44 40.41 -17.19
N LEU A 13 -11.69 40.46 -15.89
CA LEU A 13 -11.06 39.58 -14.90
C LEU A 13 -11.44 38.14 -15.23
N LEU A 14 -10.58 37.44 -16.00
CA LEU A 14 -10.57 35.98 -16.03
C LEU A 14 -10.09 35.48 -14.67
N ILE A 15 -11.04 35.26 -13.76
CA ILE A 15 -10.82 34.47 -12.56
C ILE A 15 -10.70 33.01 -13.05
N PRO A 16 -9.57 32.31 -12.83
CA PRO A 16 -9.55 30.88 -13.03
C PRO A 16 -10.45 30.26 -11.95
N LEU A 17 -11.66 29.89 -12.34
CA LEU A 17 -12.48 28.95 -11.59
C LEU A 17 -11.69 27.65 -11.55
N ILE A 18 -10.95 27.44 -10.46
CA ILE A 18 -10.48 26.12 -10.05
C ILE A 18 -11.75 25.34 -9.71
N ASN A 19 -12.38 24.78 -10.74
CA ASN A 19 -13.31 23.69 -10.55
C ASN A 19 -12.48 22.54 -9.99
N GLY A 20 -12.45 22.43 -8.67
CA GLY A 20 -12.23 21.17 -7.97
C GLY A 20 -13.34 20.22 -8.41
N CYS A 21 -13.17 19.66 -9.61
CA CYS A 21 -14.02 18.62 -10.13
C CYS A 21 -13.71 17.41 -9.25
N ASN A 22 -14.49 17.22 -8.18
CA ASN A 22 -14.63 15.91 -7.55
C ASN A 22 -15.21 15.00 -8.64
N LYS A 23 -14.33 14.47 -9.51
CA LYS A 23 -14.69 13.45 -10.47
C LYS A 23 -15.27 12.32 -9.64
N LYS A 24 -16.54 11.99 -9.89
CA LYS A 24 -17.14 10.79 -9.29
C LYS A 24 -16.20 9.61 -9.54
N PRO A 25 -15.99 8.72 -8.56
CA PRO A 25 -15.11 7.57 -8.74
C PRO A 25 -15.51 6.81 -10.00
N ALA A 26 -14.53 6.51 -10.84
CA ALA A 26 -14.79 5.93 -12.16
C ALA A 26 -15.19 4.45 -12.05
N ASN A 27 -14.79 3.77 -10.97
CA ASN A 27 -14.96 2.33 -10.82
C ASN A 27 -15.79 1.99 -9.58
N LYS A 28 -16.82 1.15 -9.72
CA LYS A 28 -17.53 0.56 -8.59
C LYS A 28 -16.84 -0.73 -8.16
N ALA A 29 -16.57 -0.85 -6.85
CA ALA A 29 -16.05 -2.06 -6.24
C ALA A 29 -17.08 -2.69 -5.30
N LEU A 30 -17.13 -4.02 -5.26
CA LEU A 30 -17.92 -4.80 -4.32
C LEU A 30 -16.98 -5.55 -3.38
N ILE A 31 -17.08 -5.34 -2.07
CA ILE A 31 -16.45 -6.20 -1.06
C ILE A 31 -17.45 -7.27 -0.66
N ILE A 32 -17.10 -8.54 -0.87
CA ILE A 32 -17.87 -9.69 -0.40
C ILE A 32 -17.29 -10.17 0.92
N THR A 33 -18.13 -10.23 1.94
CA THR A 33 -17.75 -10.53 3.33
C THR A 33 -18.87 -11.25 4.09
N GLY A 34 -18.70 -11.54 5.37
CA GLY A 34 -19.75 -12.02 6.27
C GLY A 34 -19.45 -13.34 6.98
N GLN A 35 -18.51 -14.13 6.43
CA GLN A 35 -17.93 -15.28 7.09
C GLN A 35 -16.42 -15.27 6.82
N ASN A 36 -15.62 -15.31 7.89
CA ASN A 36 -14.17 -15.38 7.80
C ASN A 36 -13.63 -15.91 9.13
N ASN A 37 -12.50 -16.61 9.11
CA ASN A 37 -11.75 -16.98 10.32
C ASN A 37 -10.97 -15.79 10.91
N HIS A 38 -10.91 -14.67 10.17
CA HIS A 38 -10.39 -13.38 10.62
C HIS A 38 -11.52 -12.41 10.96
N ASP A 39 -11.20 -11.29 11.63
CA ASP A 39 -12.18 -10.26 11.99
C ASP A 39 -12.61 -9.43 10.77
N TRP A 40 -13.49 -10.01 9.96
CA TRP A 40 -14.01 -9.40 8.75
C TRP A 40 -14.83 -8.12 9.00
N LYS A 41 -15.39 -7.98 10.20
CA LYS A 41 -16.10 -6.74 10.60
C LYS A 41 -15.13 -5.58 10.73
N LEU A 42 -13.87 -5.88 10.98
CA LEU A 42 -12.78 -4.92 11.00
C LEU A 42 -12.18 -4.75 9.60
N SER A 43 -11.77 -5.83 8.94
CA SER A 43 -11.05 -5.72 7.65
C SER A 43 -11.90 -5.14 6.54
N SER A 44 -13.18 -5.52 6.41
CA SER A 44 -14.01 -5.09 5.28
C SER A 44 -14.18 -3.55 5.20
N PRO A 45 -14.50 -2.83 6.30
CA PRO A 45 -14.49 -1.37 6.28
C PRO A 45 -13.11 -0.76 5.98
N VAL A 46 -12.03 -1.34 6.51
CA VAL A 46 -10.65 -0.85 6.27
C VAL A 46 -10.25 -1.01 4.81
N LEU A 47 -10.56 -2.16 4.18
CA LEU A 47 -10.36 -2.39 2.76
C LEU A 47 -11.15 -1.38 1.92
N GLY A 48 -12.40 -1.10 2.31
CA GLY A 48 -13.22 -0.06 1.68
C GLY A 48 -12.53 1.30 1.75
N GLN A 49 -12.09 1.70 2.94
CA GLN A 49 -11.38 2.97 3.15
C GLN A 49 -10.11 3.07 2.31
N ILE A 50 -9.29 2.00 2.25
CA ILE A 50 -8.06 1.97 1.43
C ILE A 50 -8.38 2.23 -0.04
N LEU A 51 -9.44 1.62 -0.58
CA LEU A 51 -9.82 1.79 -1.98
C LEU A 51 -10.40 3.18 -2.24
N GLU A 52 -11.23 3.71 -1.33
CA GLU A 52 -11.87 5.02 -1.48
C GLU A 52 -10.88 6.18 -1.33
N GLU A 53 -9.82 6.03 -0.52
CA GLU A 53 -8.76 7.05 -0.36
C GLU A 53 -8.13 7.43 -1.71
N THR A 54 -8.07 6.48 -2.66
CA THR A 54 -7.52 6.74 -4.01
C THR A 54 -8.36 7.72 -4.83
N GLY A 55 -9.65 7.90 -4.48
CA GLY A 55 -10.64 8.57 -5.33
C GLY A 55 -11.01 7.82 -6.62
N LEU A 56 -10.42 6.64 -6.88
CA LEU A 56 -10.67 5.83 -8.08
C LEU A 56 -11.90 4.93 -7.94
N PHE A 57 -12.23 4.56 -6.69
CA PHE A 57 -13.28 3.60 -6.37
C PHE A 57 -14.39 4.19 -5.51
N SER A 58 -15.61 3.73 -5.74
CA SER A 58 -16.70 3.78 -4.76
C SER A 58 -17.02 2.35 -4.33
N VAL A 59 -17.15 2.09 -3.04
CA VAL A 59 -17.23 0.72 -2.51
C VAL A 59 -18.62 0.41 -1.97
N ASP A 60 -19.20 -0.69 -2.45
CA ASP A 60 -20.34 -1.36 -1.79
C ASP A 60 -19.80 -2.55 -0.99
N ILE A 61 -20.30 -2.76 0.23
CA ILE A 61 -20.01 -3.96 1.02
C ILE A 61 -21.27 -4.83 1.06
N MET A 62 -21.14 -6.11 0.69
CA MET A 62 -22.22 -7.07 0.77
C MET A 62 -21.85 -8.21 1.71
N THR A 63 -22.60 -8.31 2.80
CA THR A 63 -22.45 -9.35 3.82
C THR A 63 -23.31 -10.56 3.47
N THR A 64 -22.72 -11.76 3.46
CA THR A 64 -23.45 -13.03 3.34
C THR A 64 -24.31 -13.29 4.59
N PRO A 65 -25.26 -14.24 4.53
CA PRO A 65 -25.78 -14.88 5.73
C PRO A 65 -24.66 -15.39 6.65
N GLN A 66 -24.98 -15.49 7.94
CA GLN A 66 -24.09 -16.13 8.93
C GLN A 66 -23.86 -17.60 8.57
N GLN A 67 -22.85 -18.20 9.18
CA GLN A 67 -22.51 -19.62 8.99
C GLN A 67 -23.73 -20.53 9.24
N GLY A 68 -23.98 -21.46 8.32
CA GLY A 68 -25.16 -22.33 8.29
C GLY A 68 -26.44 -21.65 7.77
N GLY A 69 -26.36 -20.40 7.34
CA GLY A 69 -27.48 -19.62 6.81
C GLY A 69 -27.85 -19.97 5.36
N ASP A 70 -29.00 -19.46 4.92
CA ASP A 70 -29.51 -19.67 3.55
C ASP A 70 -28.74 -18.83 2.52
N MET A 71 -27.70 -19.42 1.94
CA MET A 71 -26.81 -18.78 0.95
C MET A 71 -27.49 -18.46 -0.39
N ILE A 72 -28.72 -18.92 -0.65
CA ILE A 72 -29.49 -18.50 -1.83
C ILE A 72 -29.82 -17.00 -1.74
N LYS A 73 -29.94 -16.45 -0.54
CA LYS A 73 -30.18 -15.02 -0.31
C LYS A 73 -28.98 -14.14 -0.67
N PHE A 74 -27.78 -14.73 -0.73
CA PHE A 74 -26.58 -14.03 -1.17
C PHE A 74 -26.49 -14.05 -2.70
N ASN A 75 -27.05 -13.01 -3.31
CA ASN A 75 -27.25 -12.93 -4.77
C ASN A 75 -26.76 -11.58 -5.32
N PRO A 76 -25.43 -11.33 -5.35
CA PRO A 76 -24.86 -10.11 -5.89
C PRO A 76 -25.08 -9.98 -7.40
N ASP A 77 -25.35 -8.75 -7.87
CA ASP A 77 -25.33 -8.42 -9.29
C ASP A 77 -23.93 -7.94 -9.69
N PHE A 78 -23.08 -8.89 -10.10
CA PHE A 78 -21.69 -8.61 -10.49
C PHE A 78 -21.55 -7.65 -11.68
N SER A 79 -22.57 -7.52 -12.53
CA SER A 79 -22.51 -6.68 -13.73
C SER A 79 -22.34 -5.18 -13.42
N ARG A 80 -22.67 -4.78 -12.18
CA ARG A 80 -22.57 -3.41 -11.68
C ARG A 80 -21.16 -2.99 -11.29
N TYR A 81 -20.23 -3.94 -11.17
CA TYR A 81 -18.93 -3.70 -10.56
C TYR A 81 -17.80 -3.91 -11.57
N LYS A 82 -16.76 -3.09 -11.45
CA LYS A 82 -15.49 -3.28 -12.17
C LYS A 82 -14.49 -4.12 -11.37
N LEU A 83 -14.70 -4.18 -10.06
CA LEU A 83 -13.85 -4.88 -9.12
C LEU A 83 -14.70 -5.63 -8.10
N VAL A 84 -14.34 -6.86 -7.81
CA VAL A 84 -14.83 -7.62 -6.65
C VAL A 84 -13.65 -7.89 -5.74
N VAL A 85 -13.77 -7.57 -4.46
CA VAL A 85 -12.78 -7.84 -3.43
C VAL A 85 -13.34 -8.92 -2.54
N LEU A 86 -12.56 -9.99 -2.36
CA LEU A 86 -12.93 -11.11 -1.52
C LEU A 86 -12.29 -10.92 -0.15
N ASP A 87 -13.14 -10.81 0.86
CA ASP A 87 -12.80 -10.87 2.29
C ASP A 87 -13.69 -11.96 2.94
N TYR A 88 -13.57 -13.19 2.44
CA TYR A 88 -14.51 -14.27 2.74
C TYR A 88 -13.84 -15.63 2.82
N VAL A 89 -14.09 -16.33 3.93
CA VAL A 89 -13.76 -17.75 4.14
C VAL A 89 -14.91 -18.38 4.92
N GLY A 90 -15.73 -19.20 4.25
CA GLY A 90 -16.91 -19.77 4.88
C GLY A 90 -17.69 -20.70 3.97
N ASP A 91 -18.99 -20.78 4.22
CA ASP A 91 -19.91 -21.66 3.52
C ASP A 91 -19.87 -21.45 2.00
N PRO A 92 -20.00 -22.51 1.19
CA PRO A 92 -20.14 -22.41 -0.26
C PRO A 92 -21.28 -21.46 -0.64
N TRP A 93 -21.05 -20.61 -1.65
CA TRP A 93 -22.13 -19.84 -2.24
C TRP A 93 -23.05 -20.75 -3.07
N SER A 94 -24.23 -20.25 -3.43
CA SER A 94 -25.14 -20.98 -4.30
C SER A 94 -24.50 -21.27 -5.67
N GLU A 95 -24.90 -22.36 -6.33
CA GLU A 95 -24.41 -22.69 -7.68
C GLU A 95 -24.63 -21.55 -8.67
N LYS A 96 -25.76 -20.84 -8.54
CA LYS A 96 -26.06 -19.63 -9.32
C LYS A 96 -25.00 -18.55 -9.10
N THR A 97 -24.73 -18.20 -7.84
CA THR A 97 -23.73 -17.19 -7.47
C THR A 97 -22.33 -17.58 -7.95
N ASN A 98 -21.96 -18.85 -7.82
CA ASN A 98 -20.68 -19.37 -8.32
C ASN A 98 -20.56 -19.23 -9.84
N SER A 99 -21.60 -19.63 -10.59
CA SER A 99 -21.62 -19.53 -12.04
C SER A 99 -21.52 -18.07 -12.51
N GLU A 100 -22.30 -17.17 -11.89
CA GLU A 100 -22.29 -15.75 -12.24
C GLU A 100 -20.96 -15.07 -11.89
N PHE A 101 -20.32 -15.46 -10.79
CA PHE A 101 -18.98 -14.99 -10.45
C PHE A 101 -17.94 -15.45 -11.49
N VAL A 102 -17.98 -16.73 -11.87
CA VAL A 102 -17.08 -17.27 -12.91
C VAL A 102 -17.28 -16.55 -14.24
N ASP A 103 -18.53 -16.30 -14.63
CA ASP A 103 -18.84 -15.58 -15.87
C ASP A 103 -18.39 -14.12 -15.82
N TYR A 104 -18.56 -13.45 -14.68
CA TYR A 104 -18.03 -12.10 -14.44
C TYR A 104 -16.51 -12.06 -14.66
N VAL A 105 -15.75 -12.96 -14.04
CA VAL A 105 -14.29 -12.99 -14.19
C VAL A 105 -13.89 -13.35 -15.62
N LYS A 106 -14.47 -14.41 -16.21
CA LYS A 106 -14.17 -14.82 -17.60
C LYS A 106 -14.35 -13.68 -18.60
N ASN A 107 -15.33 -12.81 -18.37
CA ASN A 107 -15.66 -11.69 -19.26
C ASN A 107 -14.91 -10.38 -18.95
N GLY A 108 -13.92 -10.39 -18.07
CA GLY A 108 -13.04 -9.25 -17.82
C GLY A 108 -13.27 -8.52 -16.50
N GLY A 109 -14.08 -9.10 -15.61
CA GLY A 109 -14.21 -8.64 -14.24
C GLY A 109 -12.88 -8.69 -13.48
N GLY A 110 -12.56 -7.63 -12.75
CA GLY A 110 -11.40 -7.57 -11.87
C GLY A 110 -11.71 -8.22 -10.52
N VAL A 111 -10.73 -8.92 -9.95
CA VAL A 111 -10.82 -9.52 -8.60
C VAL A 111 -9.61 -9.15 -7.76
N VAL A 112 -9.84 -8.85 -6.48
CA VAL A 112 -8.81 -8.88 -5.44
C VAL A 112 -9.11 -10.03 -4.49
N VAL A 113 -8.14 -10.90 -4.27
CA VAL A 113 -8.17 -11.93 -3.23
C VAL A 113 -7.33 -11.40 -2.07
N TYR A 114 -7.96 -11.16 -0.93
CA TYR A 114 -7.30 -10.61 0.24
C TYR A 114 -7.05 -11.70 1.29
N HIS A 115 -5.78 -11.87 1.64
CA HIS A 115 -5.26 -12.65 2.75
C HIS A 115 -5.90 -14.04 2.84
N ALA A 116 -6.66 -14.32 3.89
CA ALA A 116 -7.29 -15.62 4.13
C ALA A 116 -8.27 -16.05 3.04
N SER A 117 -8.76 -15.15 2.19
CA SER A 117 -9.69 -15.51 1.11
C SER A 117 -9.10 -16.55 0.15
N CYS A 118 -7.77 -16.65 0.01
CA CYS A 118 -7.15 -17.72 -0.78
C CYS A 118 -7.41 -19.14 -0.22
N MET A 119 -7.91 -19.25 1.01
CA MET A 119 -8.28 -20.50 1.69
C MET A 119 -9.68 -20.99 1.34
N ALA A 120 -10.57 -20.12 0.85
CA ALA A 120 -11.97 -20.45 0.63
C ALA A 120 -12.15 -21.55 -0.43
N PHE A 121 -13.29 -22.26 -0.35
CA PHE A 121 -13.79 -23.16 -1.38
C PHE A 121 -12.77 -24.20 -1.93
N PRO A 122 -12.25 -25.12 -1.09
CA PRO A 122 -11.27 -26.12 -1.51
C PRO A 122 -11.74 -26.97 -2.71
N ASP A 123 -13.02 -27.31 -2.75
CA ASP A 123 -13.59 -28.17 -3.81
C ASP A 123 -13.98 -27.40 -5.09
N TRP A 124 -13.89 -26.06 -5.09
CA TRP A 124 -14.26 -25.25 -6.24
C TRP A 124 -13.07 -25.03 -7.17
N LYS A 125 -12.98 -25.83 -8.22
CA LYS A 125 -11.87 -25.82 -9.18
C LYS A 125 -11.57 -24.43 -9.74
N GLU A 126 -12.58 -23.73 -10.26
CA GLU A 126 -12.40 -22.41 -10.87
C GLU A 126 -11.86 -21.38 -9.86
N TYR A 127 -12.33 -21.45 -8.61
CA TYR A 127 -11.83 -20.58 -7.54
C TYR A 127 -10.35 -20.82 -7.27
N ASN A 128 -9.93 -22.07 -7.13
CA ASN A 128 -8.52 -22.41 -6.90
C ASN A 128 -7.64 -22.05 -8.12
N GLU A 129 -8.16 -22.10 -9.35
CA GLU A 129 -7.45 -21.58 -10.53
C GLU A 129 -7.33 -20.04 -10.51
N MET A 130 -8.33 -19.32 -9.99
CA MET A 130 -8.30 -17.85 -9.86
C MET A 130 -7.40 -17.36 -8.73
N THR A 131 -7.27 -18.10 -7.61
CA THR A 131 -6.37 -17.73 -6.50
C THR A 131 -4.94 -18.15 -6.76
N GLY A 132 -4.73 -19.21 -7.55
CA GLY A 132 -3.44 -19.78 -7.94
C GLY A 132 -2.75 -20.58 -6.85
N LEU A 133 -2.62 -19.98 -5.66
CA LEU A 133 -2.13 -20.59 -4.44
C LEU A 133 -3.12 -20.34 -3.31
N GLY A 134 -3.34 -21.36 -2.49
CA GLY A 134 -4.13 -21.34 -1.28
C GLY A 134 -3.54 -22.26 -0.22
N GLY A 135 -4.21 -22.36 0.91
CA GLY A 135 -3.76 -23.19 2.03
C GLY A 135 -4.91 -23.57 2.94
N TRP A 136 -4.60 -24.38 3.96
CA TRP A 136 -5.55 -24.92 4.92
C TRP A 136 -6.71 -25.67 4.25
N MET A 137 -7.80 -25.90 4.98
CA MET A 137 -8.99 -26.62 4.50
C MET A 137 -8.66 -27.99 3.91
N ASN A 138 -7.77 -28.73 4.58
CA ASN A 138 -7.28 -30.07 4.19
C ASN A 138 -6.55 -30.15 2.83
N ARG A 139 -6.17 -29.01 2.25
CA ARG A 139 -5.34 -28.98 1.04
C ARG A 139 -3.96 -29.61 1.30
N ASN A 140 -3.45 -30.28 0.29
CA ASN A 140 -2.20 -31.04 0.29
C ASN A 140 -1.63 -31.16 -1.13
N GLU A 141 -0.71 -32.10 -1.38
CA GLU A 141 -0.09 -32.28 -2.70
C GLU A 141 -1.05 -32.54 -3.86
N LYS A 142 -2.28 -33.00 -3.59
CA LYS A 142 -3.31 -33.24 -4.60
C LYS A 142 -3.86 -31.95 -5.20
N ASP A 143 -3.75 -30.83 -4.49
CA ASP A 143 -4.27 -29.52 -4.89
C ASP A 143 -3.28 -28.74 -5.76
N GLY A 144 -2.03 -29.22 -5.86
CA GLY A 144 -1.00 -28.66 -6.72
C GLY A 144 0.37 -28.57 -6.04
N PRO A 145 1.40 -28.10 -6.77
CA PRO A 145 2.75 -27.93 -6.23
C PRO A 145 2.82 -26.81 -5.19
N TYR A 146 3.85 -26.85 -4.34
CA TYR A 146 4.34 -25.61 -3.73
C TYR A 146 4.98 -24.74 -4.80
N VAL A 147 4.90 -23.43 -4.61
CA VAL A 147 5.56 -22.46 -5.49
C VAL A 147 6.35 -21.48 -4.64
N TYR A 148 7.67 -21.47 -4.79
CA TYR A 148 8.58 -20.63 -4.00
C TYR A 148 9.85 -20.29 -4.78
N TYR A 149 10.65 -19.35 -4.27
CA TYR A 149 11.94 -19.00 -4.86
C TYR A 149 13.13 -19.62 -4.11
N VAL A 150 14.10 -20.10 -4.90
CA VAL A 150 15.47 -20.38 -4.44
C VAL A 150 16.41 -19.46 -5.23
N GLY A 151 17.02 -18.49 -4.53
CA GLY A 151 17.74 -17.40 -5.19
C GLY A 151 16.82 -16.59 -6.12
N ASN A 152 17.06 -16.68 -7.44
CA ASN A 152 16.26 -16.05 -8.49
C ASN A 152 15.43 -17.03 -9.32
N GLN A 153 15.42 -18.32 -8.96
CA GLN A 153 14.66 -19.34 -9.67
C GLN A 153 13.33 -19.60 -8.97
N LEU A 154 12.25 -19.59 -9.76
CA LEU A 154 10.92 -20.02 -9.33
C LEU A 154 10.88 -21.55 -9.39
N ILE A 155 10.53 -22.17 -8.26
CA ILE A 155 10.46 -23.62 -8.08
C ILE A 155 9.00 -24.05 -7.98
N PHE A 156 8.67 -25.12 -8.70
CA PHE A 156 7.41 -25.86 -8.56
C PHE A 156 7.73 -27.21 -7.95
N ASP A 157 7.27 -27.44 -6.72
CA ASP A 157 7.64 -28.60 -5.91
C ASP A 157 6.42 -29.47 -5.62
N THR A 158 6.38 -30.66 -6.20
CA THR A 158 5.30 -31.64 -6.06
C THR A 158 5.54 -32.65 -4.95
N THR A 159 6.56 -32.46 -4.10
CA THR A 159 6.82 -33.32 -2.93
C THR A 159 5.56 -33.38 -2.06
N ARG A 160 5.28 -34.51 -1.41
CA ARG A 160 4.09 -34.67 -0.55
C ARG A 160 4.13 -33.74 0.66
N GLY A 161 2.98 -33.21 1.08
CA GLY A 161 2.90 -32.36 2.27
C GLY A 161 1.66 -31.47 2.33
N PRO A 162 1.36 -30.89 3.51
CA PRO A 162 0.19 -30.04 3.71
C PRO A 162 0.28 -28.75 2.88
N ALA A 163 -0.84 -28.07 2.66
CA ALA A 163 -0.85 -26.73 2.10
C ALA A 163 -1.19 -25.70 3.18
N GLY A 164 -0.39 -24.64 3.27
CA GLY A 164 -0.61 -23.52 4.17
C GLY A 164 -0.12 -23.75 5.58
N SER A 165 0.77 -22.86 6.01
CA SER A 165 1.08 -22.58 7.39
C SER A 165 1.56 -21.12 7.48
N HIS A 166 1.85 -20.63 8.68
CA HIS A 166 2.60 -19.40 8.88
C HIS A 166 3.46 -19.55 10.14
N GLY A 167 4.50 -18.72 10.23
CA GLY A 167 5.32 -18.57 11.42
C GLY A 167 4.68 -17.69 12.50
N ASP A 168 5.46 -17.30 13.50
CA ASP A 168 5.07 -16.24 14.43
C ASP A 168 5.00 -14.90 13.67
N ALA A 169 4.04 -14.04 14.01
CA ALA A 169 3.89 -12.74 13.34
C ALA A 169 5.09 -11.82 13.62
N HIS A 170 5.66 -11.23 12.57
CA HIS A 170 6.85 -10.38 12.66
C HIS A 170 6.92 -9.42 11.46
N GLU A 171 7.76 -8.40 11.54
CA GLU A 171 8.11 -7.56 10.38
C GLU A 171 9.03 -8.32 9.44
N PHE A 172 8.88 -8.15 8.13
CA PHE A 172 9.73 -8.84 7.16
C PHE A 172 10.00 -8.00 5.90
N GLU A 173 11.17 -8.24 5.28
CA GLU A 173 11.50 -7.65 4.00
C GLU A 173 10.68 -8.32 2.89
N VAL A 174 9.95 -7.51 2.13
CA VAL A 174 9.33 -7.91 0.87
C VAL A 174 10.27 -7.56 -0.27
N ARG A 175 10.56 -8.56 -1.11
CA ARG A 175 11.39 -8.44 -2.30
C ARG A 175 10.55 -8.52 -3.57
N THR A 176 10.52 -7.44 -4.34
CA THR A 176 9.89 -7.38 -5.66
C THR A 176 10.65 -8.28 -6.65
N ARG A 177 9.93 -9.21 -7.27
CA ARG A 177 10.47 -10.17 -8.27
C ARG A 177 10.21 -9.72 -9.70
N ASN A 178 9.04 -9.14 -9.95
CA ASN A 178 8.70 -8.58 -11.26
C ASN A 178 8.59 -7.06 -11.13
N THR A 179 9.61 -6.30 -11.54
CA THR A 179 9.61 -4.83 -11.49
C THR A 179 8.95 -4.18 -12.71
N GLY A 180 8.59 -4.97 -13.74
CA GLY A 180 7.96 -4.49 -14.96
C GLY A 180 6.43 -4.48 -14.90
N HIS A 181 5.83 -5.25 -13.98
CA HIS A 181 4.38 -5.34 -13.84
C HIS A 181 3.76 -4.00 -13.39
N PRO A 182 2.58 -3.58 -13.91
CA PRO A 182 1.98 -2.28 -13.56
C PRO A 182 1.83 -2.02 -12.05
N VAL A 183 1.51 -3.06 -11.28
CA VAL A 183 1.34 -2.99 -9.81
C VAL A 183 2.65 -2.64 -9.09
N THR A 184 3.78 -3.16 -9.54
CA THR A 184 5.09 -3.04 -8.87
C THR A 184 6.03 -2.07 -9.57
N LYS A 185 5.69 -1.58 -10.76
CA LYS A 185 6.52 -0.68 -11.55
C LYS A 185 6.89 0.57 -10.75
N GLY A 186 8.18 0.81 -10.62
CA GLY A 186 8.77 1.93 -9.89
C GLY A 186 8.85 1.76 -8.37
N LEU A 187 8.19 0.75 -7.79
CA LEU A 187 8.34 0.47 -6.35
C LEU A 187 9.78 0.03 -6.05
N PRO A 188 10.29 0.29 -4.82
CA PRO A 188 11.54 -0.28 -4.35
C PRO A 188 11.61 -1.80 -4.56
N VAL A 189 12.80 -2.28 -4.94
CA VAL A 189 13.05 -3.73 -5.08
C VAL A 189 12.97 -4.45 -3.74
N ARG A 190 13.25 -3.73 -2.64
CA ARG A 190 13.20 -4.22 -1.26
C ARG A 190 12.54 -3.19 -0.38
N TRP A 191 11.60 -3.62 0.45
CA TRP A 191 10.89 -2.76 1.39
C TRP A 191 10.40 -3.56 2.60
N MET A 192 10.31 -2.91 3.76
CA MET A 192 9.85 -3.56 5.00
C MET A 192 8.33 -3.52 5.12
N HIS A 193 7.74 -4.69 5.35
CA HIS A 193 6.33 -4.85 5.71
C HIS A 193 6.17 -4.88 7.23
N GLY A 194 5.07 -4.30 7.72
CA GLY A 194 4.77 -4.29 9.15
C GLY A 194 4.48 -5.69 9.70
N THR A 195 4.42 -5.82 11.03
CA THR A 195 4.15 -7.10 11.69
C THR A 195 2.91 -7.78 11.12
N ASP A 196 3.10 -8.98 10.57
CA ASP A 196 2.05 -9.71 9.87
C ASP A 196 2.33 -11.22 9.89
N GLU A 197 1.35 -12.01 9.48
CA GLU A 197 1.48 -13.45 9.24
C GLU A 197 2.11 -13.69 7.85
N LEU A 198 3.35 -14.16 7.81
CA LEU A 198 3.99 -14.59 6.57
C LEU A 198 3.47 -16.00 6.21
N TYR A 199 2.50 -16.05 5.29
CA TYR A 199 1.99 -17.31 4.76
C TYR A 199 3.07 -18.07 4.00
N GLN A 200 3.19 -19.36 4.29
CA GLN A 200 4.20 -20.24 3.73
C GLN A 200 3.60 -21.60 3.34
N GLN A 201 4.32 -22.35 2.49
CA GLN A 201 3.88 -23.66 2.02
C GLN A 201 2.48 -23.65 1.36
N LEU A 202 2.08 -22.54 0.74
CA LEU A 202 0.83 -22.51 -0.03
C LEU A 202 0.94 -23.41 -1.26
N ARG A 203 -0.18 -24.02 -1.66
CA ARG A 203 -0.31 -24.87 -2.84
C ARG A 203 -1.49 -24.46 -3.68
N GLY A 204 -1.43 -24.77 -4.95
CA GLY A 204 -2.59 -24.67 -5.82
C GLY A 204 -2.24 -24.97 -7.26
N PRO A 205 -3.19 -24.83 -8.18
CA PRO A 205 -2.98 -25.10 -9.60
C PRO A 205 -1.85 -24.28 -10.22
N ALA A 206 -1.57 -23.08 -9.67
CA ALA A 206 -0.51 -22.17 -10.10
C ALA A 206 -0.51 -21.88 -11.63
N LYS A 207 -1.70 -21.84 -12.23
CA LYS A 207 -1.90 -21.57 -13.67
C LYS A 207 -2.05 -20.07 -13.92
N ASN A 208 -1.51 -19.59 -15.04
CA ASN A 208 -1.59 -18.18 -15.47
C ASN A 208 -1.22 -17.18 -14.36
N MET A 209 -0.26 -17.56 -13.52
CA MET A 209 0.12 -16.84 -12.32
C MET A 209 1.51 -16.23 -12.46
N GLN A 210 1.65 -14.98 -12.03
CA GLN A 210 2.92 -14.28 -11.91
C GLN A 210 3.18 -13.94 -10.44
N VAL A 211 4.35 -14.32 -9.94
CA VAL A 211 4.82 -13.88 -8.62
C VAL A 211 5.39 -12.47 -8.75
N LEU A 212 4.73 -11.50 -8.13
CA LEU A 212 5.14 -10.10 -8.16
C LEU A 212 6.17 -9.79 -7.09
N ALA A 213 6.00 -10.36 -5.90
CA ALA A 213 6.91 -10.20 -4.77
C ALA A 213 6.94 -11.45 -3.87
N THR A 214 8.04 -11.61 -3.15
CA THR A 214 8.26 -12.69 -2.17
C THR A 214 8.76 -12.13 -0.85
N ALA A 215 8.57 -12.87 0.25
CA ALA A 215 9.24 -12.62 1.52
C ALA A 215 10.02 -13.88 1.97
N PHE A 216 11.12 -13.71 2.69
CA PHE A 216 11.87 -14.85 3.24
C PHE A 216 11.21 -15.32 4.54
N ALA A 217 10.73 -16.56 4.55
CA ALA A 217 10.14 -17.19 5.72
C ALA A 217 11.26 -17.57 6.71
N ASP A 218 11.65 -16.65 7.59
CA ASP A 218 12.76 -16.84 8.51
C ASP A 218 12.46 -17.92 9.58
N THR A 219 13.35 -18.89 9.68
CA THR A 219 13.31 -19.98 10.66
C THR A 219 13.31 -19.51 12.11
N SER A 220 13.85 -18.31 12.42
CA SER A 220 13.80 -17.73 13.77
C SER A 220 12.35 -17.41 14.21
N PHE A 221 11.45 -17.23 13.25
CA PHE A 221 10.01 -17.05 13.44
C PHE A 221 9.20 -18.28 13.02
N LYS A 222 9.78 -19.50 13.10
CA LYS A 222 9.15 -20.76 12.66
C LYS A 222 8.83 -20.79 11.16
N GLY A 223 9.59 -20.03 10.36
CA GLY A 223 9.51 -20.04 8.91
C GLY A 223 10.17 -21.27 8.26
N THR A 224 9.89 -21.49 6.96
CA THR A 224 10.39 -22.62 6.17
C THR A 224 11.82 -22.47 5.66
N GLY A 225 12.42 -21.27 5.77
CA GLY A 225 13.67 -20.92 5.11
C GLY A 225 13.56 -20.73 3.60
N ARG A 226 12.35 -20.55 3.07
CA ARG A 226 12.07 -20.32 1.63
C ARG A 226 11.75 -18.85 1.37
N ASN A 227 11.89 -18.43 0.11
CA ASN A 227 11.29 -17.17 -0.34
C ASN A 227 9.87 -17.47 -0.85
N GLU A 228 8.88 -17.21 0.00
CA GLU A 228 7.48 -17.50 -0.26
C GLU A 228 6.83 -16.34 -1.03
N PRO A 229 5.94 -16.60 -2.01
CA PRO A 229 5.18 -15.55 -2.67
C PRO A 229 4.32 -14.78 -1.67
N VAL A 230 4.21 -13.46 -1.85
CA VAL A 230 3.32 -12.61 -1.02
C VAL A 230 2.37 -11.75 -1.85
N LEU A 231 2.75 -11.43 -3.09
CA LEU A 231 1.91 -10.71 -4.06
C LEU A 231 1.88 -11.48 -5.37
N LEU A 232 0.67 -11.74 -5.88
CA LEU A 232 0.44 -12.51 -7.09
C LEU A 232 -0.48 -11.75 -8.06
N ALA A 233 -0.22 -11.90 -9.35
CA ALA A 233 -1.12 -11.47 -10.42
C ALA A 233 -1.51 -12.70 -11.25
N LEU A 234 -2.81 -12.86 -11.51
CA LEU A 234 -3.34 -13.97 -12.29
C LEU A 234 -4.34 -13.51 -13.35
N GLU A 235 -4.56 -14.38 -14.33
CA GLU A 235 -5.58 -14.20 -15.36
C GLU A 235 -6.49 -15.43 -15.46
N TYR A 236 -7.79 -15.18 -15.55
CA TYR A 236 -8.80 -16.22 -15.78
C TYR A 236 -9.81 -15.75 -16.81
N GLY A 237 -9.80 -16.38 -17.99
CA GLY A 237 -10.46 -15.83 -19.17
C GLY A 237 -9.87 -14.45 -19.52
N LYS A 238 -10.70 -13.41 -19.53
CA LYS A 238 -10.27 -12.01 -19.71
C LYS A 238 -10.08 -11.25 -18.40
N GLY A 239 -10.45 -11.87 -17.27
CA GLY A 239 -10.40 -11.26 -15.95
C GLY A 239 -8.98 -11.22 -15.39
N ARG A 240 -8.72 -10.22 -14.56
CA ARG A 240 -7.44 -10.01 -13.87
C ARG A 240 -7.66 -10.14 -12.38
N ILE A 241 -6.82 -10.93 -11.73
CA ILE A 241 -6.91 -11.22 -10.31
C ILE A 241 -5.61 -10.79 -9.62
N PHE A 242 -5.73 -9.91 -8.65
CA PHE A 242 -4.62 -9.58 -7.75
C PHE A 242 -4.83 -10.33 -6.42
N ASN A 243 -3.90 -11.22 -6.09
CA ASN A 243 -3.95 -11.96 -4.83
C ASN A 243 -2.84 -11.45 -3.91
N THR A 244 -3.22 -10.78 -2.83
CA THR A 244 -2.31 -10.33 -1.77
C THR A 244 -2.45 -11.26 -0.58
N LEU A 245 -1.34 -11.88 -0.20
CA LEU A 245 -1.27 -12.78 0.96
C LEU A 245 -0.98 -12.00 2.25
N LEU A 246 -0.67 -10.71 2.14
CA LEU A 246 -0.44 -9.79 3.24
C LEU A 246 -1.76 -9.25 3.83
N GLY A 247 -1.66 -8.75 5.06
CA GLY A 247 -2.60 -7.84 5.67
C GLY A 247 -3.49 -8.47 6.75
N HIS A 248 -2.96 -9.28 7.66
CA HIS A 248 -3.74 -9.82 8.78
C HIS A 248 -4.52 -8.71 9.53
N ALA A 249 -5.81 -8.96 9.78
CA ALA A 249 -6.70 -8.00 10.39
C ALA A 249 -6.55 -8.01 11.93
N GLY A 250 -5.72 -7.12 12.47
CA GLY A 250 -5.62 -6.87 13.91
C GLY A 250 -6.48 -5.70 14.39
N GLU A 251 -6.50 -5.46 15.71
CA GLU A 251 -7.24 -4.36 16.33
C GLU A 251 -6.90 -3.00 15.68
N GLY A 252 -7.92 -2.17 15.40
CA GLY A 252 -7.75 -0.89 14.71
C GLY A 252 -7.22 -0.99 13.27
N GLY A 253 -7.23 -2.19 12.67
CA GLY A 253 -6.75 -2.44 11.30
C GLY A 253 -5.24 -2.58 11.23
N GLY A 254 -4.54 -2.70 12.36
CA GLY A 254 -3.09 -2.68 12.41
C GLY A 254 -2.48 -3.92 13.06
N PRO A 255 -1.15 -4.06 12.97
CA PRO A 255 -0.26 -3.19 12.20
C PRO A 255 -0.20 -3.55 10.71
N ALA A 256 -0.58 -4.76 10.29
CA ALA A 256 -0.41 -5.22 8.91
C ALA A 256 -1.22 -4.41 7.88
N MET A 257 -2.52 -4.17 8.10
CA MET A 257 -3.32 -3.38 7.14
C MET A 257 -3.01 -1.88 7.18
N GLN A 258 -2.36 -1.40 8.24
CA GLN A 258 -1.85 -0.03 8.32
C GLN A 258 -0.50 0.13 7.61
N CYS A 259 0.17 -0.97 7.21
CA CYS A 259 1.43 -0.87 6.49
C CYS A 259 1.23 -0.16 5.14
N THR A 260 2.02 0.87 4.88
CA THR A 260 1.95 1.64 3.64
C THR A 260 2.27 0.77 2.43
N GLY A 261 3.16 -0.21 2.57
CA GLY A 261 3.44 -1.19 1.52
C GLY A 261 2.21 -2.03 1.16
N PHE A 262 1.46 -2.50 2.16
CA PHE A 262 0.18 -3.18 1.95
C PHE A 262 -0.85 -2.27 1.30
N ILE A 263 -1.09 -1.08 1.87
CA ILE A 263 -2.07 -0.11 1.36
C ILE A 263 -1.80 0.19 -0.12
N VAL A 264 -0.58 0.59 -0.46
CA VAL A 264 -0.22 0.97 -1.83
C VAL A 264 -0.31 -0.20 -2.80
N THR A 265 0.17 -1.39 -2.41
CA THR A 265 0.10 -2.55 -3.30
C THR A 265 -1.32 -3.07 -3.48
N LEU A 266 -2.18 -2.97 -2.46
CA LEU A 266 -3.62 -3.24 -2.57
C LEU A 266 -4.31 -2.25 -3.51
N GLN A 267 -4.07 -0.94 -3.36
CA GLN A 267 -4.65 0.10 -4.23
C GLN A 267 -4.20 -0.08 -5.69
N ARG A 268 -2.91 -0.30 -5.93
CA ARG A 268 -2.36 -0.53 -7.28
C ARG A 268 -2.84 -1.86 -7.87
N GLY A 269 -2.92 -2.91 -7.05
CA GLY A 269 -3.46 -4.21 -7.42
C GLY A 269 -4.94 -4.14 -7.83
N ALA A 270 -5.74 -3.42 -7.06
CA ALA A 270 -7.16 -3.17 -7.33
C ALA A 270 -7.36 -2.38 -8.64
N GLU A 271 -6.60 -1.31 -8.86
CA GLU A 271 -6.65 -0.52 -10.11
C GLU A 271 -6.27 -1.37 -11.32
N TRP A 272 -5.19 -2.16 -11.21
CA TRP A 272 -4.76 -3.07 -12.28
C TRP A 272 -5.81 -4.16 -12.55
N ALA A 273 -6.37 -4.78 -11.52
CA ALA A 273 -7.42 -5.78 -11.69
C ALA A 273 -8.63 -5.16 -12.43
N ALA A 274 -9.08 -3.98 -12.01
CA ALA A 274 -10.23 -3.30 -12.61
C ALA A 274 -9.98 -2.79 -14.05
N THR A 275 -8.77 -2.31 -14.35
CA THR A 275 -8.52 -1.51 -15.57
C THR A 275 -7.42 -2.05 -16.49
N GLY A 276 -6.53 -2.90 -15.98
CA GLY A 276 -5.33 -3.36 -16.67
C GLY A 276 -4.15 -2.39 -16.59
N ALA A 277 -4.33 -1.21 -16.01
CA ALA A 277 -3.30 -0.19 -15.85
C ALA A 277 -3.16 0.25 -14.37
N VAL A 278 -2.08 0.98 -14.08
CA VAL A 278 -1.91 1.68 -12.81
C VAL A 278 -1.48 3.11 -13.09
N THR A 279 -2.26 4.07 -12.62
CA THR A 279 -2.05 5.51 -12.85
C THR A 279 -1.61 6.24 -11.59
N GLN A 280 -1.69 5.57 -10.43
CA GLN A 280 -1.27 6.10 -9.14
C GLN A 280 0.23 6.42 -9.13
N ILE A 281 0.57 7.57 -8.57
CA ILE A 281 1.95 7.93 -8.25
C ILE A 281 2.42 7.11 -7.05
N ILE A 282 3.73 6.89 -6.95
CA ILE A 282 4.32 6.24 -5.78
C ILE A 282 4.39 7.28 -4.67
N PRO A 283 3.74 7.06 -3.51
CA PRO A 283 3.76 8.04 -2.44
C PRO A 283 5.15 8.09 -1.80
N ALA A 284 5.50 9.27 -1.28
CA ALA A 284 6.80 9.53 -0.67
C ALA A 284 7.10 8.64 0.53
N ASP A 285 6.06 8.21 1.25
CA ASP A 285 6.15 7.38 2.44
C ASP A 285 6.05 5.87 2.14
N PHE A 286 6.19 5.45 0.88
CA PHE A 286 6.33 4.02 0.57
C PHE A 286 7.54 3.44 1.33
N PRO A 287 7.41 2.29 2.01
CA PRO A 287 8.49 1.79 2.85
C PRO A 287 9.76 1.48 2.06
N THR A 288 10.90 1.63 2.71
CA THR A 288 12.20 1.21 2.14
C THR A 288 12.69 -0.04 2.89
N ALA A 289 13.84 -0.57 2.50
CA ALA A 289 14.50 -1.64 3.25
C ALA A 289 15.01 -1.19 4.64
N ALA A 290 14.95 0.11 4.97
CA ALA A 290 15.44 0.63 6.23
C ALA A 290 14.47 0.45 7.40
N ALA A 291 13.17 0.65 7.18
CA ALA A 291 12.16 0.60 8.24
C ALA A 291 10.74 0.47 7.68
N VAL A 292 9.85 -0.05 8.50
CA VAL A 292 8.40 -0.08 8.26
C VAL A 292 7.83 1.34 8.27
N VAL A 293 6.80 1.55 7.45
CA VAL A 293 6.01 2.79 7.45
C VAL A 293 4.53 2.44 7.61
N LEU A 294 3.94 2.84 8.73
CA LEU A 294 2.52 2.66 9.01
C LEU A 294 1.74 3.96 8.76
N ARG A 295 0.52 3.84 8.25
CA ARG A 295 -0.50 4.90 8.10
C ARG A 295 -1.68 4.62 9.04
N PRO A 296 -1.59 5.00 10.34
CA PRO A 296 -2.74 4.94 11.23
C PRO A 296 -3.92 5.72 10.65
N GLY A 297 -5.11 5.13 10.70
CA GLY A 297 -6.33 5.71 10.12
C GLY A 297 -6.35 5.74 8.59
N ILE A 298 -5.46 5.00 7.91
CA ILE A 298 -5.41 4.85 6.44
C ILE A 298 -5.40 6.21 5.74
N ARG A 299 -4.42 7.04 6.11
CA ARG A 299 -4.20 8.33 5.46
C ARG A 299 -2.74 8.71 5.40
N GLU A 300 -2.41 9.51 4.41
CA GLU A 300 -1.13 10.20 4.32
C GLU A 300 -0.93 11.19 5.48
N ILE A 301 0.33 11.39 5.83
CA ILE A 301 0.73 12.40 6.81
C ILE A 301 0.93 13.74 6.09
N THR A 302 0.46 14.82 6.69
CA THR A 302 0.71 16.16 6.16
C THR A 302 2.15 16.60 6.43
N THR A 303 2.68 17.53 5.63
CA THR A 303 4.00 18.12 5.89
C THR A 303 4.07 18.78 7.27
N CYS A 304 2.98 19.40 7.75
CA CYS A 304 2.94 19.99 9.09
C CYS A 304 3.10 18.94 10.19
N GLU A 305 2.32 17.86 10.12
CA GLU A 305 2.43 16.73 11.05
C GLU A 305 3.82 16.09 10.97
N ALA A 306 4.41 15.96 9.78
CA ALA A 306 5.76 15.43 9.63
C ALA A 306 6.81 16.25 10.39
N PHE A 307 6.74 17.58 10.34
CA PHE A 307 7.62 18.46 11.11
C PHE A 307 7.38 18.41 12.63
N GLU A 308 6.15 18.12 13.07
CA GLU A 308 5.85 17.93 14.48
C GLU A 308 6.41 16.59 14.97
N MET A 309 6.21 15.53 14.20
CA MET A 309 6.59 14.17 14.58
C MET A 309 8.09 13.89 14.43
N ILE A 310 8.79 14.61 13.54
CA ILE A 310 10.24 14.43 13.38
C ILE A 310 11.04 14.87 14.60
N THR A 311 10.46 15.56 15.58
CA THR A 311 11.22 15.97 16.77
C THR A 311 11.69 14.79 17.61
N ASP A 312 10.94 13.69 17.65
CA ASP A 312 11.30 12.46 18.36
C ASP A 312 11.78 11.36 17.38
N TYR A 313 12.47 11.77 16.32
CA TYR A 313 12.82 10.89 15.22
C TYR A 313 13.85 9.83 15.60
N ASP A 314 13.54 8.60 15.17
CA ASP A 314 14.40 7.42 15.23
C ASP A 314 14.27 6.67 13.89
N ILE A 315 15.36 6.62 13.12
CA ILE A 315 15.39 6.01 11.79
C ILE A 315 15.06 4.52 11.82
N GLN A 316 15.35 3.83 12.93
CA GLN A 316 15.06 2.40 13.08
C GLN A 316 13.57 2.15 13.26
N LYS A 317 12.80 3.14 13.73
CA LYS A 317 11.35 3.02 13.94
C LYS A 317 10.54 3.37 12.71
N SER A 318 10.88 4.45 12.02
CA SER A 318 10.19 4.82 10.78
C SER A 318 10.94 5.85 9.96
N THR A 319 10.87 5.72 8.63
CA THR A 319 11.35 6.76 7.69
C THR A 319 10.28 7.75 7.27
N ARG A 320 9.03 7.57 7.72
CA ARG A 320 7.82 8.28 7.24
C ARG A 320 7.92 9.81 7.29
N TYR A 321 8.40 10.36 8.40
CA TYR A 321 8.36 11.82 8.61
C TYR A 321 9.42 12.53 7.78
N TYR A 322 10.62 11.97 7.73
CA TYR A 322 11.72 12.54 6.97
C TYR A 322 11.47 12.45 5.46
N THR A 323 11.00 11.30 4.97
CA THR A 323 10.64 11.14 3.55
C THR A 323 9.55 12.10 3.10
N GLN A 324 8.53 12.35 3.95
CA GLN A 324 7.52 13.36 3.67
C GLN A 324 8.11 14.78 3.59
N ILE A 325 9.06 15.13 4.45
CA ILE A 325 9.75 16.43 4.40
C ILE A 325 10.57 16.55 3.11
N GLN A 326 11.30 15.50 2.73
CA GLN A 326 12.08 15.49 1.49
C GLN A 326 11.19 15.63 0.24
N ALA A 327 10.05 14.95 0.21
CA ALA A 327 9.07 15.11 -0.86
C ALA A 327 8.53 16.54 -0.93
N ALA A 328 8.17 17.13 0.22
CA ALA A 328 7.70 18.52 0.25
C ALA A 328 8.78 19.51 -0.24
N ILE A 329 10.06 19.26 0.04
CA ILE A 329 11.17 20.06 -0.50
C ILE A 329 11.27 19.89 -2.02
N SER A 330 11.21 18.65 -2.51
CA SER A 330 11.25 18.36 -3.95
C SER A 330 10.07 19.01 -4.70
N ASP A 331 8.87 18.94 -4.15
CA ASP A 331 7.66 19.55 -4.73
C ASP A 331 7.69 21.09 -4.71
N ALA A 332 8.46 21.66 -3.79
CA ALA A 332 8.70 23.09 -3.69
C ALA A 332 9.86 23.56 -4.59
N ALA A 333 10.52 22.67 -5.33
CA ALA A 333 11.63 23.03 -6.20
C ALA A 333 11.23 24.14 -7.19
N GLY A 334 11.96 25.25 -7.17
CA GLY A 334 11.66 26.44 -7.99
C GLY A 334 10.61 27.39 -7.41
N ASP A 335 9.98 27.07 -6.28
CA ASP A 335 9.07 27.96 -5.54
C ASP A 335 9.76 28.49 -4.27
N GLU A 336 10.39 29.67 -4.40
CA GLU A 336 11.13 30.32 -3.32
C GLU A 336 10.27 30.56 -2.06
N LYS A 337 8.98 30.87 -2.22
CA LYS A 337 8.09 31.11 -1.09
C LYS A 337 7.82 29.83 -0.30
N LYS A 338 7.58 28.72 -1.00
CA LYS A 338 7.40 27.41 -0.35
C LYS A 338 8.70 26.94 0.31
N LEU A 339 9.84 27.03 -0.38
CA LEU A 339 11.14 26.66 0.17
C LEU A 339 11.48 27.47 1.43
N SER A 340 11.27 28.79 1.42
CA SER A 340 11.43 29.63 2.61
C SER A 340 10.49 29.22 3.76
N GLY A 341 9.27 28.77 3.44
CA GLY A 341 8.34 28.20 4.42
C GLY A 341 8.87 26.91 5.07
N LEU A 342 9.44 26.02 4.27
CA LEU A 342 10.05 24.76 4.74
C LEU A 342 11.33 25.01 5.55
N GLU A 343 12.19 25.93 5.09
CA GLU A 343 13.39 26.39 5.81
C GLU A 343 13.03 26.85 7.24
N LYS A 344 12.00 27.69 7.37
CA LYS A 344 11.53 28.17 8.68
C LYS A 344 11.07 27.04 9.59
N LYS A 345 10.45 25.98 9.04
CA LYS A 345 10.04 24.80 9.82
C LYS A 345 11.26 23.97 10.26
N MET A 346 12.24 23.77 9.38
CA MET A 346 13.50 23.10 9.73
C MET A 346 14.27 23.85 10.84
N VAL A 347 14.38 25.18 10.74
CA VAL A 347 14.99 26.01 11.79
C VAL A 347 14.26 25.92 13.12
N LYS A 348 12.93 25.75 13.12
CA LYS A 348 12.16 25.50 14.35
C LYS A 348 12.55 24.17 14.99
N VAL A 349 12.80 23.12 14.21
CA VAL A 349 13.30 21.83 14.72
C VAL A 349 14.71 21.99 15.32
N LEU A 350 15.62 22.70 14.65
CA LEU A 350 16.97 22.97 15.18
C LEU A 350 16.94 23.65 16.57
N LYS A 351 16.04 24.63 16.73
CA LYS A 351 15.86 25.40 17.98
C LYS A 351 15.05 24.66 19.04
N ASN A 352 14.46 23.51 18.73
CA ASN A 352 13.65 22.78 19.69
C ASN A 352 14.57 21.96 20.62
N ASN A 353 14.51 22.25 21.92
CA ASN A 353 15.29 21.54 22.94
C ASN A 353 14.83 20.10 23.18
N LYS A 354 13.60 19.76 22.75
CA LYS A 354 13.07 18.39 22.80
C LYS A 354 13.40 17.60 21.53
N ALA A 355 13.91 18.24 20.48
CA ALA A 355 14.24 17.53 19.26
C ALA A 355 15.52 16.69 19.45
N THR A 356 15.49 15.43 19.02
CA THR A 356 16.64 14.52 19.08
C THR A 356 17.80 15.03 18.24
N ALA A 357 19.02 14.60 18.58
CA ALA A 357 20.20 14.93 17.78
C ALA A 357 20.03 14.48 16.32
N GLU A 358 19.52 13.27 16.11
CA GLU A 358 19.26 12.72 14.77
C GLU A 358 18.26 13.55 13.97
N ALA A 359 17.17 14.00 14.60
CA ALA A 359 16.23 14.92 13.95
C ALA A 359 16.94 16.20 13.47
N LYS A 360 17.79 16.79 14.32
CA LYS A 360 18.54 18.01 13.97
C LYS A 360 19.55 17.76 12.86
N LYS A 361 20.27 16.64 12.87
CA LYS A 361 21.21 16.25 11.81
C LYS A 361 20.51 16.14 10.45
N LEU A 362 19.32 15.55 10.40
CA LEU A 362 18.54 15.48 9.17
C LEU A 362 18.14 16.87 8.66
N MET A 363 17.74 17.78 9.55
CA MET A 363 17.43 19.16 9.16
C MET A 363 18.68 19.91 8.68
N LEU A 364 19.83 19.74 9.36
CA LEU A 364 21.11 20.32 8.94
C LEU A 364 21.50 19.82 7.54
N ARG A 365 21.31 18.53 7.28
CA ARG A 365 21.56 17.93 5.96
C ARG A 365 20.75 18.62 4.87
N GLU A 366 19.45 18.82 5.06
CA GLU A 366 18.63 19.50 4.05
C GLU A 366 18.97 21.00 3.94
N LEU A 367 19.15 21.69 5.07
CA LEU A 367 19.53 23.10 5.09
C LEU A 367 20.90 23.35 4.43
N SER A 368 21.82 22.38 4.44
CA SER A 368 23.15 22.54 3.84
C SER A 368 23.15 22.90 2.35
N TRP A 369 22.08 22.58 1.62
CA TRP A 369 22.01 22.81 0.18
C TRP A 369 20.84 23.70 -0.24
N MET A 370 19.77 23.82 0.56
CA MET A 370 18.63 24.71 0.27
C MET A 370 18.50 25.92 1.21
N GLY A 371 19.34 26.00 2.25
CA GLY A 371 19.28 27.07 3.24
C GLY A 371 19.60 28.46 2.67
N SER A 372 19.02 29.49 3.28
CA SER A 372 19.31 30.90 3.00
C SER A 372 20.07 31.54 4.17
N ASP A 373 20.33 32.85 4.09
CA ASP A 373 20.91 33.59 5.22
C ASP A 373 20.07 33.46 6.51
N TYR A 374 18.79 33.08 6.41
CA TYR A 374 17.90 32.86 7.55
C TYR A 374 18.37 31.73 8.48
N CYS A 375 18.88 30.63 7.96
CA CYS A 375 19.29 29.48 8.78
C CYS A 375 20.70 29.58 9.35
N ILE A 376 21.53 30.52 8.89
CA ILE A 376 22.97 30.58 9.24
C ILE A 376 23.21 30.77 10.74
N LYS A 377 22.56 31.73 11.38
CA LYS A 377 22.72 31.95 12.82
C LYS A 377 22.29 30.73 13.65
N PRO A 378 21.09 30.15 13.44
CA PRO A 378 20.70 28.90 14.09
C PRO A 378 21.69 27.76 13.93
N ILE A 379 22.30 27.60 12.75
CA ILE A 379 23.30 26.54 12.52
C ILE A 379 24.60 26.82 13.29
N LYS A 380 25.09 28.07 13.30
CA LYS A 380 26.29 28.47 14.07
C LYS A 380 26.15 28.21 15.56
N GLU A 381 24.95 28.36 16.12
CA GLU A 381 24.66 28.05 17.52
C GLU A 381 24.87 26.54 17.84
N LEU A 382 24.69 25.66 16.85
CA LEU A 382 24.83 24.21 17.02
C LEU A 382 26.27 23.69 16.89
N VAL A 383 27.21 24.48 16.36
CA VAL A 383 28.65 24.10 16.29
C VAL A 383 29.23 23.85 17.69
N ASN A 384 28.67 24.49 18.72
CA ASN A 384 29.08 24.29 20.11
C ASN A 384 28.40 23.08 20.78
N VAL A 385 27.55 22.34 20.07
CA VAL A 385 26.86 21.14 20.57
C VAL A 385 27.64 19.92 20.07
N PRO A 386 28.36 19.18 20.94
CA PRO A 386 29.32 18.16 20.51
C PRO A 386 28.76 17.11 19.55
N GLU A 387 27.52 16.67 19.76
CA GLU A 387 26.85 15.65 18.94
C GLU A 387 26.29 16.14 17.60
N LEU A 388 26.33 17.46 17.34
CA LEU A 388 25.84 18.10 16.11
C LEU A 388 26.91 18.91 15.39
N LYS A 389 28.12 19.00 15.98
CA LYS A 389 29.18 19.89 15.54
C LYS A 389 29.52 19.61 14.08
N ASP A 390 29.81 18.36 13.74
CA ASP A 390 30.29 17.96 12.42
C ASP A 390 29.25 18.26 11.34
N GLU A 391 27.96 17.95 11.59
CA GLU A 391 26.88 18.26 10.64
C GLU A 391 26.61 19.76 10.52
N ALA A 392 26.77 20.53 11.61
CA ALA A 392 26.60 21.97 11.59
C ALA A 392 27.73 22.67 10.83
N GLU A 393 28.98 22.27 11.05
CA GLU A 393 30.15 22.76 10.32
C GLU A 393 30.04 22.42 8.83
N PHE A 394 29.67 21.18 8.50
CA PHE A 394 29.43 20.76 7.12
C PHE A 394 28.33 21.58 6.45
N ALA A 395 27.23 21.84 7.15
CA ALA A 395 26.14 22.65 6.59
C ALA A 395 26.57 24.10 6.31
N LEU A 396 27.37 24.71 7.20
CA LEU A 396 27.91 26.06 7.00
C LEU A 396 28.90 26.12 5.85
N GLU A 397 29.79 25.13 5.74
CA GLU A 397 30.75 25.03 4.65
C GLU A 397 30.04 24.99 3.30
N ARG A 398 29.00 24.16 3.16
CA ARG A 398 28.21 24.07 1.92
C ARG A 398 27.46 25.36 1.58
N LEU A 399 27.06 26.13 2.59
CA LEU A 399 26.43 27.44 2.42
C LEU A 399 27.46 28.58 2.23
N GLY A 400 28.76 28.28 2.31
CA GLY A 400 29.86 29.24 2.18
C GLY A 400 29.98 30.23 3.35
N LYS A 401 29.75 29.79 4.60
CA LYS A 401 29.61 30.67 5.78
C LYS A 401 30.48 30.36 6.98
#